data_AF-A0A562BM43-F1
#
_entry.id   AF-A0A562BM43-F1
#
_cell.length_a   1.000
_cell.length_b   1.000
_cell.length_c   1.000
_cell.angle_alpha   90.00
_cell.angle_beta   90.00
_cell.angle_gamma   90.00
#
_symmetry.space_group_name_H-M   'P 1'
#
loop_
_entity.id
_entity.type
_entity.pdbx_description
1 polymer ?
#
loop_
_entity_poly.entity_id
_entity_poly.type
_entity_poly.pdbx_seq_one_letter_code
_entity_poly.pdbx_strand_id
1 'polypeptide(L)'
;MNDAEQGPRHVSEQWWLATLGRTLVWARLRVREAGTAEVFDSDGNTLVYDSEDTARSMLMDAEFVAFDGLDEADALERGFSLDEVAPPAGDDESALRGRMVQSLGGRA
;
A
#
# COMPACT_ATOMS: atom_id res chain seq x y z
N MET A 1 -15.37 -29.72 14.32
CA MET A 1 -14.08 -29.03 14.35
C MET A 1 -13.92 -28.45 12.97
N ASN A 2 -14.36 -27.20 12.80
CA ASN A 2 -14.52 -26.60 11.48
C ASN A 2 -13.17 -26.02 11.06
N ASP A 3 -12.43 -26.75 10.23
CA ASP A 3 -11.42 -26.20 9.34
C ASP A 3 -12.15 -25.36 8.29
N ALA A 4 -12.57 -24.15 8.68
CA ALA A 4 -12.88 -23.12 7.72
C ALA A 4 -11.55 -22.72 7.11
N GLU A 5 -11.45 -22.87 5.79
CA GLU A 5 -10.32 -22.52 4.94
C GLU A 5 -9.89 -21.08 5.20
N GLN A 6 -9.00 -20.91 6.17
CA GLN A 6 -8.35 -19.64 6.43
C GLN A 6 -7.51 -19.40 5.19
N GLY A 7 -7.90 -18.43 4.36
CA GLY A 7 -7.04 -17.89 3.31
C GLY A 7 -5.65 -17.61 3.89
N PRO A 8 -4.61 -17.54 3.04
CA PRO A 8 -3.22 -17.44 3.50
C PRO A 8 -3.12 -16.39 4.60
N ARG A 9 -2.81 -16.84 5.82
CA ARG A 9 -2.75 -15.94 6.98
C ARG A 9 -1.59 -14.99 6.75
N HIS A 10 -1.92 -13.70 6.69
CA HIS A 10 -0.94 -12.65 6.69
C HIS A 10 -0.53 -12.35 8.13
N VAL A 11 0.78 -12.36 8.38
CA VAL A 11 1.33 -11.99 9.70
C VAL A 11 1.57 -10.50 9.83
N SER A 12 1.66 -9.79 8.70
CA SER A 12 1.92 -8.37 8.63
C SER A 12 1.24 -7.77 7.39
N GLU A 13 0.70 -6.57 7.55
CA GLU A 13 0.17 -5.73 6.47
C GLU A 13 0.72 -4.32 6.64
N GLN A 14 1.22 -3.74 5.55
CA GLN A 14 1.79 -2.40 5.51
C GLN A 14 1.30 -1.65 4.28
N TRP A 15 0.93 -0.39 4.46
CA TRP A 15 0.55 0.49 3.37
C TRP A 15 1.73 1.33 2.91
N TRP A 16 1.83 1.47 1.60
CA TRP A 16 2.86 2.21 0.90
C TRP A 16 2.19 3.20 -0.04
N LEU A 17 2.84 4.34 -0.26
CA LEU A 17 2.36 5.33 -1.21
C LEU A 17 3.49 5.93 -2.02
N ALA A 18 3.16 6.31 -3.25
CA ALA A 18 3.99 7.10 -4.13
C ALA A 18 3.20 8.32 -4.62
N THR A 19 3.91 9.42 -4.88
CA THR A 19 3.33 10.65 -5.40
C THR A 19 3.86 10.93 -6.80
N LEU A 20 2.97 10.86 -7.79
CA LEU A 20 3.27 11.22 -9.17
C LEU A 20 2.59 12.54 -9.51
N GLY A 21 3.31 13.64 -9.28
CA GLY A 21 2.80 15.00 -9.45
C GLY A 21 1.67 15.31 -8.45
N ARG A 22 0.42 15.29 -8.92
CA ARG A 22 -0.79 15.50 -8.09
C ARG A 22 -1.59 14.22 -7.89
N THR A 23 -1.00 13.08 -8.19
CA THR A 23 -1.65 11.78 -8.05
C THR A 23 -0.93 11.01 -6.96
N LEU A 24 -1.67 10.61 -5.94
CA LEU A 24 -1.20 9.70 -4.92
C LEU A 24 -1.63 8.28 -5.29
N VAL A 25 -0.67 7.38 -5.31
CA VAL A 25 -0.85 5.97 -5.66
C VAL A 25 -0.51 5.14 -4.44
N TRP A 26 -1.44 4.31 -4.00
CA TRP A 26 -1.29 3.38 -2.89
C TRP A 26 -0.85 2.02 -3.38
N ALA A 27 -0.08 1.33 -2.55
CA ALA A 27 0.22 -0.08 -2.66
C ALA A 27 0.12 -0.72 -1.27
N ARG A 28 -0.28 -1.99 -1.22
CA ARG A 28 -0.39 -2.74 0.04
C ARG A 28 0.55 -3.92 0.03
N LEU A 29 1.52 -3.92 0.94
CA LEU A 29 2.42 -5.02 1.17
C LEU A 29 1.85 -5.92 2.27
N ARG A 30 1.73 -7.21 2.02
CA ARG A 30 1.29 -8.23 2.98
C ARG A 30 2.34 -9.33 3.05
N VAL A 31 2.67 -9.78 4.26
CA VAL A 31 3.59 -10.91 4.45
C VAL A 31 2.82 -12.12 4.92
N ARG A 32 3.01 -13.25 4.22
CA ARG A 32 2.40 -14.53 4.58
C ARG A 32 3.19 -15.19 5.70
N GLU A 33 2.53 -16.07 6.46
CA GLU A 33 3.21 -16.92 7.46
C GLU A 33 4.40 -17.72 6.90
N ALA A 34 4.38 -18.04 5.60
CA ALA A 34 5.46 -18.76 4.92
C ALA A 34 6.71 -17.91 4.61
N GLY A 35 6.72 -16.60 4.91
CA GLY A 35 7.83 -15.68 4.65
C GLY A 35 7.77 -14.96 3.30
N THR A 36 6.95 -15.45 2.37
CA THR A 36 6.68 -14.78 1.08
C THR A 36 5.85 -13.51 1.28
N ALA A 37 6.04 -12.52 0.41
CA ALA A 37 5.30 -11.27 0.44
C ALA A 37 4.42 -11.07 -0.79
N GLU A 38 3.38 -10.27 -0.64
CA GLU A 38 2.44 -9.91 -1.68
C GLU A 38 2.28 -8.40 -1.71
N VAL A 39 2.43 -7.80 -2.88
CA VAL A 39 2.14 -6.39 -3.11
C VAL A 39 0.89 -6.29 -3.95
N PHE A 40 -0.17 -5.75 -3.37
CA PHE A 40 -1.34 -5.32 -4.11
C PHE A 40 -1.09 -3.90 -4.62
N ASP A 41 -1.12 -3.72 -5.93
CA ASP A 41 -0.92 -2.44 -6.62
C ASP A 41 -2.26 -1.80 -7.05
N SER A 42 -2.21 -0.51 -7.32
CA SER A 42 -3.30 0.34 -7.82
C SER A 42 -4.00 -0.14 -9.09
N ASP A 43 -3.33 -0.90 -9.96
CA ASP A 43 -3.97 -1.52 -11.13
C ASP A 43 -4.83 -2.74 -10.75
N GLY A 44 -4.82 -3.16 -9.49
CA GLY A 44 -5.54 -4.33 -9.00
C GLY A 44 -4.75 -5.64 -9.18
N ASN A 45 -3.46 -5.55 -9.43
CA ASN A 45 -2.57 -6.70 -9.52
C ASN A 45 -2.02 -7.06 -8.13
N THR A 46 -1.99 -8.36 -7.82
CA THR A 46 -1.28 -8.89 -6.65
C THR A 46 0.02 -9.53 -7.12
N LEU A 47 1.13 -8.85 -6.88
CA LEU A 47 2.49 -9.31 -7.19
C LEU A 47 3.04 -10.12 -6.02
N VAL A 48 3.54 -11.32 -6.28
CA VAL A 48 4.10 -12.21 -5.25
C VAL A 48 5.63 -12.15 -5.31
N TYR A 49 6.24 -12.01 -4.14
CA TYR A 49 7.69 -11.98 -3.95
C TYR A 49 8.12 -13.08 -2.99
N ASP A 50 9.34 -13.57 -3.19
CA ASP A 50 9.95 -14.62 -2.37
C ASP A 50 10.14 -14.20 -0.91
N SER A 51 10.36 -12.89 -0.66
CA SER A 51 10.60 -12.34 0.66
C SER A 51 10.05 -10.92 0.80
N GLU A 52 9.74 -10.52 2.04
CA GLU A 52 9.34 -9.16 2.41
C GLU A 52 10.38 -8.11 1.98
N ASP A 53 11.67 -8.40 2.17
CA ASP A 53 12.77 -7.52 1.80
C ASP A 53 12.80 -7.22 0.29
N THR A 54 12.56 -8.23 -0.54
CA THR A 54 12.49 -8.06 -2.01
C THR A 54 11.29 -7.20 -2.41
N ALA A 55 10.13 -7.42 -1.78
CA ALA A 55 8.93 -6.62 -2.02
C ALA A 55 9.15 -5.14 -1.63
N ARG A 56 9.78 -4.88 -0.48
CA ARG A 56 10.15 -3.52 -0.05
C ARG A 56 11.13 -2.86 -1.00
N SER A 57 12.17 -3.59 -1.42
CA SER A 57 13.16 -3.08 -2.37
C SER A 57 12.52 -2.67 -3.71
N MET A 58 11.59 -3.47 -4.23
CA MET A 58 10.83 -3.14 -5.44
C MET A 58 9.94 -1.91 -5.27
N LEU A 59 9.30 -1.75 -4.11
CA LEU A 59 8.51 -0.57 -3.79
C LEU A 59 9.39 0.69 -3.73
N MET A 60 10.54 0.62 -3.06
CA MET A 60 11.50 1.73 -2.98
C MET A 60 12.05 2.13 -4.36
N ASP A 61 12.36 1.16 -5.22
CA ASP A 61 12.80 1.41 -6.62
C ASP A 61 11.72 2.12 -7.44
N ALA A 62 10.44 1.82 -7.17
CA ALA A 62 9.28 2.46 -7.77
C ALA A 62 8.84 3.76 -7.05
N GLU A 63 9.71 4.36 -6.23
CA GLU A 63 9.47 5.61 -5.47
C GLU A 63 8.37 5.52 -4.38
N PHE A 64 7.94 4.32 -4.02
CA PHE A 64 7.01 4.13 -2.91
C PHE A 64 7.73 4.24 -1.56
N VAL A 65 7.03 4.81 -0.59
CA VAL A 65 7.45 4.88 0.81
C VAL A 65 6.40 4.32 1.74
N ALA A 66 6.84 3.77 2.86
CA ALA A 66 5.96 3.21 3.87
C ALA A 66 5.15 4.33 4.55
N PHE A 67 3.83 4.22 4.53
CA PHE A 67 2.93 5.21 5.12
C PHE A 67 3.11 5.34 6.64
N ASP A 68 3.33 4.22 7.32
CA ASP A 68 3.57 4.18 8.78
C ASP A 68 4.85 4.93 9.20
N GLY A 69 5.80 5.11 8.27
CA GLY A 69 7.04 5.84 8.51
C GLY A 69 7.03 7.29 8.02
N LEU A 70 5.89 7.81 7.53
CA LEU A 70 5.76 9.19 7.09
C LEU A 70 5.27 10.07 8.22
N ASP A 71 6.00 11.15 8.49
CA ASP A 71 5.52 12.26 9.30
C ASP A 71 4.96 13.38 8.40
N GLU A 72 4.29 14.37 8.99
CA GLU A 72 3.70 15.48 8.24
C GLU A 72 4.74 16.29 7.45
N ALA A 73 5.97 16.42 7.97
CA ALA A 73 7.06 17.07 7.25
C ALA A 73 7.39 16.33 5.93
N ASP A 74 7.50 15.01 5.98
CA ASP A 74 7.79 14.18 4.80
C ASP A 74 6.66 14.20 3.77
N ALA A 75 5.41 14.27 4.24
CA ALA A 75 4.24 14.40 3.38
C ALA A 75 4.23 15.75 2.65
N LEU A 76 4.50 16.84 3.37
CA LEU A 76 4.55 18.19 2.82
C LEU A 76 5.68 18.34 1.78
N GLU A 77 6.84 17.73 2.02
CA GLU A 77 7.93 17.68 1.03
C GLU A 77 7.54 16.95 -0.26
N ARG A 78 6.62 15.98 -0.15
CA ARG A 78 6.02 15.27 -1.29
C ARG A 78 4.81 15.99 -1.90
N GLY A 79 4.36 17.09 -1.29
CA GLY A 79 3.30 17.94 -1.81
C GLY A 79 1.87 17.55 -1.40
N PHE A 80 1.70 16.85 -0.29
CA PHE A 80 0.40 16.57 0.33
C PHE A 80 0.43 16.73 1.85
N SER A 81 -0.71 16.96 2.52
CA SER A 81 -0.78 16.84 3.98
C SER A 81 -1.11 15.40 4.36
N LEU A 82 -0.44 14.91 5.40
CA LEU A 82 -0.66 13.55 5.90
C LEU A 82 -2.08 13.37 6.45
N ASP A 83 -2.67 14.42 7.02
CA ASP A 83 -4.05 14.40 7.56
C ASP A 83 -5.12 14.32 6.46
N GLU A 84 -4.79 14.74 5.24
CA GLU A 84 -5.71 14.69 4.10
C GLU A 84 -5.76 13.33 3.41
N VAL A 85 -4.87 12.39 3.79
CA VAL A 85 -4.74 11.10 3.13
C VAL A 85 -4.82 9.97 4.14
N ALA A 86 -5.47 8.88 3.76
CA ALA A 86 -5.56 7.68 4.58
C ALA A 86 -5.44 6.43 3.70
N PRO A 87 -4.93 5.32 4.26
CA PRO A 87 -4.92 4.04 3.56
C PRO A 87 -6.32 3.70 3.03
N PRO A 88 -6.44 3.23 1.79
CA PRO A 88 -7.74 2.89 1.23
C PRO A 88 -8.36 1.75 2.03
N ALA A 89 -9.60 1.94 2.46
CA ALA A 89 -10.41 0.91 3.11
C ALA A 89 -11.42 0.33 2.10
N GLY A 90 -11.84 -0.92 2.29
CA GLY A 90 -12.83 -1.59 1.46
C GLY A 90 -13.02 -3.05 1.87
N ASP A 91 -14.20 -3.59 1.60
CA ASP A 91 -14.54 -4.98 1.94
C ASP A 91 -13.81 -6.00 1.05
N ASP A 92 -13.46 -5.60 -0.19
CA ASP A 92 -12.81 -6.43 -1.18
C ASP A 92 -11.72 -5.67 -1.96
N GLU A 93 -10.82 -6.40 -2.61
CA GLU A 93 -9.73 -5.86 -3.43
C GLU A 93 -10.25 -4.96 -4.57
N SER A 94 -11.44 -5.24 -5.11
CA SER A 94 -12.04 -4.36 -6.13
C SER A 94 -12.47 -3.01 -5.56
N ALA A 95 -12.96 -2.96 -4.33
CA ALA A 95 -13.32 -1.71 -3.66
C ALA A 95 -12.06 -0.92 -3.28
N LEU A 96 -11.01 -1.63 -2.86
CA LEU A 96 -9.69 -1.05 -2.59
C LEU A 96 -9.09 -0.43 -3.85
N ARG A 97 -9.06 -1.17 -4.97
CA ARG A 97 -8.51 -0.70 -6.26
C ARG A 97 -9.07 0.66 -6.66
N GLY A 98 -10.39 0.86 -6.54
CA GLY A 98 -11.03 2.13 -6.88
C GLY A 98 -10.61 3.32 -6.02
N ARG A 99 -9.94 3.08 -4.89
CA ARG A 99 -9.46 4.08 -3.91
C ARG A 99 -7.93 4.15 -3.82
N MET A 100 -7.21 3.27 -4.52
CA MET A 100 -5.75 3.24 -4.51
C MET A 100 -5.11 4.35 -5.33
N VAL A 101 -5.85 4.98 -6.25
CA VAL A 101 -5.37 6.16 -6.97
C VAL A 101 -6.24 7.35 -6.56
N GLN A 102 -5.62 8.35 -5.93
CA GLN A 102 -6.31 9.54 -5.46
C GLN A 102 -5.65 10.79 -6.04
N SER A 103 -6.47 11.71 -6.54
CA SER A 103 -5.96 13.02 -6.95
C SER A 103 -5.82 13.89 -5.70
N LEU A 104 -4.60 14.35 -5.43
CA LEU A 104 -4.32 15.35 -4.40
C LEU A 104 -4.98 16.66 -4.84
N GLY A 105 -6.08 16.99 -4.16
CA GLY A 105 -6.89 18.17 -4.44
C GLY A 105 -6.04 19.42 -4.37
N GLY A 106 -6.05 20.22 -5.43
CA GLY A 106 -5.40 21.53 -5.39
C GLY A 106 -6.16 22.48 -4.46
N ARG A 107 -5.55 22.82 -3.33
CA ARG A 107 -5.88 23.85 -2.32
C ARG A 107 -6.74 23.38 -1.14
N ALA A 108 -6.10 23.31 0.03
CA ALA A 108 -6.62 24.02 1.20
C ALA A 108 -6.31 25.54 1.06
#